data_AF-Q7U704-F1
#
_entry.id   AF-Q7U704-F1
#
_cell.length_a   1.000
_cell.length_b   1.000
_cell.length_c   1.000
_cell.angle_alpha   90.00
_cell.angle_beta   90.00
_cell.angle_gamma   90.00
#
_symmetry.space_group_name_H-M   'P 1'
#
loop_
_entity.id
_entity.type
_entity.pdbx_description
1 polymer ?
#
loop_
_entity_poly.entity_id
_entity_poly.type
_entity_poly.pdbx_seq_one_letter_code
_entity_poly.pdbx_strand_id
1 'polypeptide(L)'
;MPENQVAATYSNQQLPPIQPLPMTNILDHVSPTPVLEVDVWPRSATRKEWFAITRRIIQDTIADMNLDPAAEAEVIEAFKGAGLL
;
A
#
# COMPACT_ATOMS: atom_id res chain seq x y z
N MET A 1 7.65 72.56 -2.26
CA MET A 1 7.41 71.17 -2.70
C MET A 1 8.74 70.59 -3.15
N PRO A 2 9.41 69.75 -2.35
CA PRO A 2 10.63 69.05 -2.73
C PRO A 2 10.29 67.67 -3.32
N GLU A 3 11.04 67.31 -4.34
CA GLU A 3 10.87 66.13 -5.17
C GLU A 3 11.53 64.93 -4.48
N ASN A 4 10.71 63.90 -4.26
CA ASN A 4 10.97 62.71 -3.46
C ASN A 4 12.21 61.93 -3.93
N GLN A 5 13.30 62.05 -3.17
CA GLN A 5 14.40 61.09 -3.22
C GLN A 5 14.14 59.96 -2.21
N VAL A 6 13.37 58.96 -2.63
CA VAL A 6 13.35 57.66 -1.94
C VAL A 6 14.37 56.75 -2.61
N ALA A 7 15.56 56.71 -2.04
CA ALA A 7 16.58 55.72 -2.32
C ALA A 7 15.93 54.33 -2.20
N ALA A 8 15.78 53.64 -3.33
CA ALA A 8 15.35 52.26 -3.36
C ALA A 8 16.49 51.42 -2.76
N THR A 9 16.40 51.17 -1.46
CA THR A 9 17.19 50.16 -0.76
C THR A 9 16.80 48.80 -1.35
N TYR A 10 17.54 48.35 -2.36
CA TYR A 10 17.45 46.98 -2.87
C TYR A 10 18.04 46.04 -1.82
N SER A 11 17.20 45.72 -0.82
CA SER A 11 17.48 44.71 0.20
C SER A 11 17.46 43.34 -0.48
N ASN A 12 18.62 42.70 -0.55
CA ASN A 12 18.83 41.37 -1.12
C ASN A 12 18.19 40.32 -0.18
N GLN A 13 16.85 40.21 -0.21
CA GLN A 13 16.12 39.14 0.45
C GLN A 13 16.29 37.85 -0.37
N GLN A 14 17.33 37.09 -0.02
CA GLN A 14 17.48 35.69 -0.43
C GLN A 14 16.19 34.95 -0.05
N LEU A 15 15.41 34.52 -1.04
CA LEU A 15 14.24 33.67 -0.80
C LEU A 15 14.70 32.42 -0.04
N PRO A 16 13.98 31.97 1.01
CA PRO A 16 14.34 30.75 1.71
C PRO A 16 14.35 29.60 0.71
N PRO A 17 15.30 28.64 0.83
CA PRO A 17 15.34 27.49 -0.07
C PRO A 17 13.97 26.80 -0.04
N ILE A 18 13.35 26.63 -1.20
CA ILE A 18 12.13 25.83 -1.35
C ILE A 18 12.52 24.41 -0.95
N GLN A 19 12.22 24.04 0.29
CA GLN A 19 12.33 22.66 0.72
C GLN A 19 11.22 21.90 0.00
N PRO A 20 11.52 20.80 -0.72
CA PRO A 20 10.48 19.94 -1.24
C PRO A 20 9.62 19.50 -0.05
N LEU A 21 8.31 19.73 -0.13
CA LEU A 21 7.38 19.22 0.86
C LEU A 21 7.59 17.70 0.98
N PRO A 22 7.65 17.14 2.20
CA PRO A 22 7.79 15.70 2.37
C PRO A 22 6.64 15.03 1.62
N MET A 23 6.96 14.26 0.58
CA MET A 23 5.99 13.38 -0.05
C MET A 23 5.69 12.29 0.96
N THR A 24 4.58 12.40 1.68
CA THR A 24 4.03 11.29 2.45
C THR A 24 3.88 10.11 1.49
N ASN A 25 4.69 9.08 1.67
CA ASN A 25 4.55 7.87 0.90
C ASN A 25 3.28 7.18 1.40
N ILE A 26 2.34 6.90 0.51
CA ILE A 26 1.07 6.25 0.89
C ILE A 26 1.34 4.90 1.58
N LEU A 27 2.51 4.29 1.32
CA LEU A 27 2.97 3.07 1.97
C LEU A 27 3.37 3.25 3.44
N ASP A 28 3.63 4.46 3.94
CA ASP A 28 3.94 4.72 5.37
C ASP A 28 2.73 4.44 6.29
N HIS A 29 1.52 4.39 5.73
CA HIS A 29 0.28 4.15 6.49
C HIS A 29 -0.31 2.75 6.27
N VAL A 30 0.34 1.92 5.46
CA VAL A 30 -0.09 0.54 5.25
C VAL A 30 0.52 -0.30 6.36
N SER A 31 -0.34 -0.84 7.23
CA SER A 31 0.09 -1.85 8.21
C SER A 31 0.83 -2.96 7.47
N PRO A 32 1.99 -3.44 7.96
CA PRO A 32 2.68 -4.57 7.34
C PRO A 32 1.67 -5.71 7.15
N THR A 33 1.40 -6.06 5.90
CA THR A 33 0.58 -7.23 5.59
C THR A 33 1.25 -8.42 6.28
N PRO A 34 0.52 -9.29 7.00
CA PRO A 34 1.12 -10.49 7.56
C PRO A 34 1.89 -11.19 6.45
N VAL A 35 3.21 -11.31 6.63
CA VAL A 35 4.08 -11.99 5.68
C VAL A 35 3.67 -13.45 5.75
N LEU A 36 2.87 -13.88 4.78
CA LEU A 36 2.65 -15.29 4.53
C LEU A 36 4.03 -15.88 4.21
N GLU A 37 4.59 -16.65 5.14
CA GLU A 37 5.81 -17.44 4.93
C GLU A 37 5.53 -18.53 3.90
N VAL A 38 5.44 -18.12 2.64
CA VAL A 38 5.44 -19.02 1.49
C VAL A 38 6.90 -19.16 1.12
N ASP A 39 7.57 -20.15 1.72
CA ASP A 39 9.00 -20.46 1.53
C ASP A 39 9.43 -20.59 0.05
N VAL A 40 8.48 -20.73 -0.87
CA VAL A 40 8.73 -20.73 -2.31
C VAL A 40 7.65 -19.93 -3.01
N TRP A 41 7.81 -18.60 -3.07
CA TRP A 41 7.10 -17.84 -4.10
C TRP A 41 7.88 -17.93 -5.41
N PRO A 42 7.42 -18.67 -6.45
CA PRO A 42 8.23 -18.87 -7.64
C PRO A 42 8.15 -17.58 -8.48
N ARG A 43 9.27 -16.85 -8.58
CA ARG A 43 9.35 -15.65 -9.44
C ARG A 43 9.07 -15.95 -10.92
N SER A 44 9.14 -17.22 -11.32
CA SER A 44 8.87 -17.74 -12.65
C SER A 44 7.52 -18.49 -12.78
N ALA A 45 6.68 -18.50 -11.74
CA ALA A 45 5.39 -19.16 -11.83
C ALA A 45 4.51 -18.48 -12.90
N THR A 46 3.87 -19.29 -13.73
CA THR A 46 2.81 -18.84 -14.64
C THR A 46 1.62 -18.32 -13.85
N ARG A 47 0.78 -17.47 -14.45
CA ARG A 47 -0.46 -16.97 -13.81
C ARG A 47 -1.33 -18.10 -13.23
N LYS A 48 -1.35 -19.27 -13.88
CA LYS A 48 -2.08 -20.45 -13.44
C LYS A 48 -1.48 -21.07 -12.17
N GLU A 49 -0.16 -21.16 -12.10
CA GLU A 49 0.56 -21.64 -10.91
C GLU A 49 0.43 -20.65 -9.76
N TRP A 50 0.49 -19.34 -10.04
CA TRP A 50 0.17 -18.28 -9.07
C TRP A 50 -1.23 -18.47 -8.48
N PHE A 51 -2.23 -18.67 -9.34
CA PHE A 51 -3.60 -18.89 -8.88
C PHE A 51 -3.75 -20.16 -8.04
N ALA A 52 -3.07 -21.24 -8.41
CA ALA A 52 -3.10 -22.49 -7.66
C ALA A 52 -2.45 -22.34 -6.28
N ILE A 53 -1.31 -21.64 -6.20
CA ILE A 53 -0.61 -21.36 -4.93
C ILE A 53 -1.48 -20.49 -4.02
N THR A 54 -1.99 -19.36 -4.54
CA THR A 54 -2.85 -18.45 -3.79
C THR A 54 -4.11 -19.16 -3.28
N ARG A 55 -4.77 -19.96 -4.13
CA ARG A 55 -5.95 -20.73 -3.74
C ARG A 55 -5.65 -21.67 -2.59
N ARG A 56 -4.52 -22.39 -2.65
CA ARG A 56 -4.11 -23.32 -1.60
C ARG A 56 -3.84 -22.61 -0.27
N ILE A 57 -3.12 -21.49 -0.30
CA ILE A 57 -2.84 -20.71 0.92
C ILE A 57 -4.14 -20.22 1.57
N ILE A 58 -5.08 -19.73 0.76
CA ILE A 58 -6.39 -19.26 1.27
C ILE A 58 -7.14 -20.41 1.92
N GLN A 59 -7.18 -21.59 1.29
CA GLN A 59 -7.83 -22.78 1.86
C GLN A 59 -7.18 -23.24 3.16
N ASP A 60 -5.85 -23.30 3.19
CA ASP A 60 -5.08 -23.69 4.38
C ASP A 60 -5.32 -22.67 5.52
N THR A 61 -5.38 -21.37 5.20
CA THR A 61 -5.68 -20.30 6.17
C THR A 61 -7.11 -20.40 6.71
N ILE A 62 -8.11 -20.65 5.86
CA ILE A 62 -9.50 -20.83 6.29
C ILE A 62 -9.62 -22.03 7.22
N ALA A 63 -8.93 -23.13 6.91
CA ALA A 63 -8.90 -24.32 7.75
C ALA A 63 -8.21 -24.07 9.10
N ASP A 64 -7.15 -23.27 9.14
CA ASP A 64 -6.43 -22.90 10.37
C ASP A 64 -7.25 -21.98 11.29
N MET A 65 -8.11 -21.13 10.71
CA MET A 65 -8.97 -20.20 11.46
C MET A 65 -10.03 -20.88 12.34
N ASN A 66 -10.23 -22.20 12.22
CA ASN A 66 -11.16 -23.01 13.02
C ASN A 66 -12.55 -22.34 13.16
N LEU A 67 -13.08 -21.88 12.03
CA LEU A 67 -14.34 -21.16 11.95
C LEU A 67 -15.53 -22.10 12.21
N ASP A 68 -16.61 -21.55 12.73
CA ASP A 68 -17.90 -22.24 12.72
C ASP A 68 -18.35 -22.49 11.27
N PRO A 69 -19.03 -23.61 10.95
CA PRO A 69 -19.42 -23.95 9.59
C PRO A 69 -20.20 -22.86 8.83
N ALA A 70 -20.98 -22.02 9.54
CA ALA A 70 -21.67 -20.90 8.91
C ALA A 70 -20.70 -19.79 8.48
N ALA A 71 -19.72 -19.46 9.34
CA ALA A 71 -18.71 -18.46 9.05
C ALA A 71 -17.73 -18.94 7.96
N GLU A 72 -17.38 -20.23 7.96
CA GLU A 72 -16.55 -20.82 6.90
C GLU A 72 -17.23 -20.71 5.52
N ALA A 73 -18.52 -21.01 5.45
CA ALA A 73 -19.29 -20.90 4.21
C ALA A 73 -19.35 -19.47 3.67
N GLU A 74 -19.56 -18.48 4.54
CA GLU A 74 -19.55 -17.06 4.15
C GLU A 74 -18.19 -16.62 3.60
N VAL A 75 -17.10 -17.04 4.25
CA VAL A 75 -15.74 -16.73 3.82
C VAL A 75 -15.43 -17.37 2.47
N ILE A 76 -15.79 -18.65 2.27
CA ILE A 76 -15.62 -19.33 0.98
C ILE A 76 -16.40 -18.63 -0.13
N GLU A 77 -17.64 -18.23 0.10
CA GLU A 77 -18.46 -17.52 -0.89
C GLU A 77 -17.90 -16.12 -1.19
N ALA A 78 -17.39 -15.39 -0.19
CA ALA A 78 -16.73 -14.11 -0.40
C ALA A 78 -15.48 -14.24 -1.30
N PHE A 79 -14.67 -15.27 -1.07
CA PHE A 79 -13.49 -15.54 -1.89
C PHE A 79 -13.83 -16.04 -3.29
N LYS A 80 -14.91 -16.83 -3.47
CA LYS A 80 -15.43 -17.18 -4.81
C LYS A 80 -15.94 -15.95 -5.56
N GLY A 81 -16.68 -15.06 -4.90
CA GLY A 81 -17.18 -13.81 -5.47
C GLY A 81 -16.06 -12.86 -5.92
N ALA A 82 -14.92 -12.89 -5.23
CA ALA A 82 -13.71 -12.16 -5.61
C ALA A 82 -12.89 -12.85 -6.73
N GLY A 83 -13.31 -14.05 -7.19
CA GLY A 83 -12.61 -14.84 -8.19
C GLY A 83 -11.30 -15.45 -7.70
N LEU A 84 -11.16 -15.66 -6.39
CA LEU A 84 -9.96 -16.20 -5.74
C LEU A 84 -10.07 -17.71 -5.45
N LEU A 85 -11.29 -18.26 -5.41
CA LEU A 85 -11.61 -19.68 -5.23
C LEU A 85 -12.36 -20.30 -6.41
#